data_AF-A0A3E5BAK5-F1
#
_entry.id   AF-A0A3E5BAK5-F1
#
_cell.length_a   1.000
_cell.length_b   1.000
_cell.length_c   1.000
_cell.angle_alpha   90.00
_cell.angle_beta   90.00
_cell.angle_gamma   90.00
#
_symmetry.space_group_name_H-M   'P 1'
#
loop_
_entity.id
_entity.type
_entity.pdbx_description
1 polymer ?
#
loop_
_entity_poly.entity_id
_entity_poly.type
_entity_poly.pdbx_seq_one_letter_code
_entity_poly.pdbx_strand_id
1 'polypeptide(L)'
;MVKKKSHIDFCRELKAQNAKITLLGTYKGYNSKIAVRCDKCGCEWSPSAASLLHGHGCPKCAGVKLKSHAEFVKDLKSQRDDVVVIGRYVKALEKTKFRFLKCGHECDITPAHVLSGRGCPECGRSHKGASQRLTMEMFLERLHKIDPNIVVREGGTYINNHTFMPLHCNACGYEYEITPHDVLNQRGCPNCHRSCTSFLEQFIYHSFAHILGKPKVISREKTAIGVELDIYVPSLKVAVEPGSWHWHRKLVTKDWEKHLLCKDKGIKLITIYDHYDGKTAPFENCLVTQCDLASRRNTDKLIEMTRTILSEFGLDSNLDVSEWDEIKRNAQVDSRRMSTEEFKEELSNINDKVEIIGDFAGANTRIKAQCKICNYEWHVRPSSLRLGTGCPKCAGTLKMTHNEFIEKLSLLQPNIIPLTEYINIDARVTIKCKVCGYIWATQPYHLLAKLNRTGCPKCSNKARRSHDDFVAEITRLLPTIKIIGTYVSRHKPILVQCSECGKIWQAYPGNLLRGSSCKSCKMKNTIQQRSKKIRCITTGEIFSTFREAAEKYNISSSAICLCCGNNPKRKHAGGLEWEYTILSDTP
;
A
#
# COMPACT_ATOMS: atom_id res chain seq x y z
N MET A 1 27.52 -36.79 10.86
CA MET A 1 26.07 -37.04 11.03
C MET A 1 25.90 -38.05 12.15
N VAL A 2 25.33 -37.64 13.29
CA VAL A 2 25.10 -38.55 14.44
C VAL A 2 23.91 -39.46 14.09
N LYS A 3 24.14 -40.79 14.03
CA LYS A 3 23.06 -41.76 13.78
C LYS A 3 21.97 -41.59 14.84
N LYS A 4 20.71 -41.43 14.42
CA LYS A 4 19.56 -41.44 15.34
C LYS A 4 19.51 -42.79 16.04
N LYS A 5 19.51 -42.77 17.37
CA LYS A 5 19.44 -43.97 18.22
C LYS A 5 18.14 -44.75 17.93
N SER A 6 18.22 -46.07 17.82
CA SER A 6 17.03 -46.90 17.58
C SER A 6 16.18 -47.01 18.85
N HIS A 7 14.91 -47.40 18.71
CA HIS A 7 14.04 -47.64 19.86
C HIS A 7 14.60 -48.72 20.80
N ILE A 8 15.21 -49.77 20.25
CA ILE A 8 15.79 -50.88 21.00
C ILE A 8 17.01 -50.41 21.82
N ASP A 9 17.86 -49.57 21.22
CA ASP A 9 19.03 -49.02 21.91
C ASP A 9 18.62 -48.09 23.05
N PHE A 10 17.60 -47.25 22.83
CA PHE A 10 17.02 -46.41 23.87
C PHE A 10 16.46 -47.24 25.05
N CYS A 11 15.75 -48.33 24.77
CA CYS A 11 15.22 -49.22 25.81
C CYS A 11 16.33 -49.88 26.65
N ARG A 12 17.43 -50.31 26.01
CA ARG A 12 18.59 -50.87 26.73
C ARG A 12 19.23 -49.84 27.66
N GLU A 13 19.48 -48.64 27.16
CA GLU A 13 20.10 -47.58 27.97
C GLU A 13 19.20 -47.11 29.11
N LEU A 14 17.89 -46.99 28.87
CA LEU A 14 16.97 -46.61 29.93
C LEU A 14 16.92 -47.67 31.03
N LYS A 15 16.91 -48.97 30.68
CA LYS A 15 16.98 -50.04 31.69
C LYS A 15 18.27 -50.00 32.50
N ALA A 16 19.39 -49.65 31.86
CA ALA A 16 20.68 -49.47 32.55
C ALA A 16 20.67 -48.26 33.49
N GLN A 17 20.01 -47.16 33.12
CA GLN A 17 19.92 -45.94 33.94
C GLN A 17 18.88 -46.05 35.06
N ASN A 18 17.71 -46.64 34.79
CA ASN A 18 16.65 -46.79 35.77
C ASN A 18 15.76 -48.00 35.46
N ALA A 19 16.07 -49.13 36.11
CA ALA A 19 15.32 -50.38 35.95
C ALA A 19 13.89 -50.36 36.52
N LYS A 20 13.47 -49.28 37.19
CA LYS A 20 12.15 -49.15 37.85
C LYS A 20 11.13 -48.39 36.99
N ILE A 21 11.41 -48.22 35.70
CA ILE A 21 10.56 -47.51 34.75
C ILE A 21 10.25 -48.42 33.56
N THR A 22 8.97 -48.72 33.37
CA THR A 22 8.45 -49.45 32.22
C THR A 22 8.07 -48.49 31.11
N LEU A 23 8.49 -48.75 29.87
CA LEU A 23 8.03 -47.99 28.70
C LEU A 23 6.64 -48.46 28.26
N LEU A 24 5.74 -47.51 28.00
CA LEU A 24 4.41 -47.76 27.46
C LEU A 24 4.26 -47.28 26.00
N GLY A 25 5.18 -46.45 25.51
CA GLY A 25 5.15 -45.90 24.14
C GLY A 25 6.44 -46.12 23.35
N THR A 26 6.44 -45.73 22.07
CA THR A 26 7.59 -45.88 21.18
C THR A 26 8.51 -44.64 21.19
N TYR A 27 9.82 -44.87 21.11
CA TYR A 27 10.81 -43.80 21.04
C TYR A 27 10.85 -43.20 19.64
N LYS A 28 10.60 -41.88 19.54
CA LYS A 28 10.60 -41.13 18.27
C LYS A 28 11.80 -40.18 18.13
N GLY A 29 12.57 -39.96 19.19
CA GLY A 29 13.74 -39.09 19.20
C GLY A 29 14.07 -38.49 20.57
N TYR A 30 15.26 -37.89 20.69
CA TYR A 30 15.86 -37.47 21.96
C TYR A 30 14.99 -36.48 22.76
N ASN A 31 14.40 -35.48 22.09
CA ASN A 31 13.54 -34.49 22.73
C ASN A 31 12.05 -34.88 22.72
N SER A 32 11.70 -36.03 22.15
CA SER A 32 10.30 -36.46 22.05
C SER A 32 9.76 -36.93 23.39
N LYS A 33 8.46 -36.69 23.62
CA LYS A 33 7.74 -37.21 24.78
C LYS A 33 7.44 -38.70 24.60
N ILE A 34 7.59 -39.47 25.66
CA ILE A 34 7.36 -40.92 25.65
C ILE A 34 6.57 -41.33 26.89
N ALA A 35 5.51 -42.11 26.73
CA ALA A 35 4.72 -42.59 27.85
C ALA A 35 5.48 -43.68 28.62
N VAL A 36 5.56 -43.54 29.93
CA VAL A 36 6.24 -44.48 30.84
C VAL A 36 5.45 -44.67 32.14
N ARG A 37 5.68 -45.79 32.81
CA ARG A 37 5.10 -46.16 34.10
C ARG A 37 6.19 -46.44 35.12
N CYS A 38 5.98 -46.00 36.36
CA CYS A 38 6.89 -46.29 37.47
C CYS A 38 6.48 -47.61 38.11
N ASP A 39 7.38 -48.57 38.15
CA ASP A 39 7.10 -49.89 38.73
C ASP A 39 6.99 -49.84 40.26
N LYS A 40 7.52 -48.78 40.90
CA LYS A 40 7.44 -48.60 42.36
C LYS A 40 6.08 -48.09 42.84
N CYS A 41 5.45 -47.15 42.13
CA CYS A 41 4.22 -46.49 42.59
C CYS A 41 3.06 -46.55 41.59
N GLY A 42 3.24 -47.24 40.46
CA GLY A 42 2.26 -47.38 39.39
C GLY A 42 1.96 -46.10 38.59
N CYS A 43 2.61 -44.97 38.91
CA CYS A 43 2.33 -43.69 38.24
C CYS A 43 2.75 -43.72 36.78
N GLU A 44 1.85 -43.34 35.88
CA GLU A 44 2.11 -43.14 34.47
C GLU A 44 2.35 -41.65 34.17
N TRP A 45 3.37 -41.34 33.37
CA TRP A 45 3.65 -39.96 32.93
C TRP A 45 4.37 -39.95 31.59
N SER A 46 4.47 -38.76 30.97
CA SER A 46 5.07 -38.58 29.64
C SER A 46 6.23 -37.57 29.67
N PRO A 47 7.44 -37.96 30.12
CA PRO A 47 8.63 -37.11 30.08
C PRO A 47 9.26 -37.08 28.68
N SER A 48 10.25 -36.21 28.46
CA SER A 48 11.09 -36.32 27.26
C SER A 48 12.08 -37.48 27.42
N ALA A 49 12.43 -38.14 26.32
CA ALA A 49 13.38 -39.25 26.35
C ALA A 49 14.76 -38.85 26.89
N ALA A 50 15.23 -37.64 26.59
CA ALA A 50 16.44 -37.05 27.15
C ALA A 50 16.39 -36.96 28.69
N SER A 51 15.26 -36.53 29.25
CA SER A 51 15.12 -36.38 30.70
C SER A 51 15.29 -37.72 31.43
N LEU A 52 14.80 -38.81 30.83
CA LEU A 52 14.92 -40.15 31.40
C LEU A 52 16.36 -40.68 31.35
N LEU A 53 17.09 -40.45 30.25
CA LEU A 53 18.49 -40.87 30.11
C LEU A 53 19.44 -40.09 31.04
N HIS A 54 19.10 -38.85 31.40
CA HIS A 54 19.84 -38.08 32.41
C HIS A 54 19.47 -38.45 33.86
N GLY A 55 18.70 -39.53 34.08
CA GLY A 55 18.42 -40.07 35.41
C GLY A 55 17.23 -39.45 36.15
N HIS A 56 16.45 -38.55 35.54
CA HIS A 56 15.25 -38.01 36.18
C HIS A 56 14.14 -39.07 36.26
N GLY A 57 13.73 -39.40 37.49
CA GLY A 57 12.77 -40.47 37.78
C GLY A 57 11.31 -40.03 37.91
N CYS A 58 10.50 -40.90 38.52
CA CYS A 58 9.07 -40.67 38.71
C CYS A 58 8.81 -39.40 39.56
N PRO A 59 8.04 -38.41 39.07
CA PRO A 59 7.78 -37.17 39.78
C PRO A 59 7.01 -37.39 41.10
N LYS A 60 6.20 -38.45 41.17
CA LYS A 60 5.45 -38.83 42.38
C LYS A 60 6.36 -39.41 43.47
N CYS A 61 7.36 -40.20 43.09
CA CYS A 61 8.36 -40.72 44.03
C CYS A 61 9.38 -39.67 44.48
N ALA A 62 9.63 -38.64 43.67
CA ALA A 62 10.54 -37.54 43.98
C ALA A 62 9.94 -36.47 44.92
N GLY A 63 8.67 -36.60 45.31
CA GLY A 63 8.07 -35.77 46.37
C GLY A 63 7.91 -34.29 46.03
N VAL A 64 7.77 -33.91 44.75
CA VAL A 64 7.57 -32.51 44.36
C VAL A 64 6.13 -32.08 44.73
N LYS A 65 5.90 -31.71 46.00
CA LYS A 65 4.67 -31.05 46.44
C LYS A 65 4.67 -29.61 45.90
N LEU A 66 3.70 -29.31 45.05
CA LEU A 66 3.39 -27.94 44.67
C LEU A 66 2.76 -27.23 45.87
N LYS A 67 3.29 -26.06 46.26
CA LYS A 67 2.62 -25.20 47.25
C LYS A 67 1.22 -24.87 46.75
N SER A 68 0.24 -24.92 47.63
CA SER A 68 -1.09 -24.38 47.36
C SER A 68 -1.03 -22.84 47.29
N HIS A 69 -2.09 -22.24 46.74
CA HIS A 69 -2.20 -20.78 46.69
C HIS A 69 -2.18 -20.15 48.08
N ALA A 70 -2.84 -20.77 49.06
CA ALA A 70 -2.88 -20.27 50.44
C ALA A 70 -1.50 -20.32 51.11
N GLU A 71 -0.74 -21.39 50.91
CA GLU A 71 0.63 -21.51 51.42
C GLU A 71 1.55 -20.47 50.78
N PHE A 72 1.44 -20.24 49.47
CA PHE A 72 2.21 -19.21 48.79
C PHE A 72 1.89 -17.79 49.29
N VAL A 73 0.60 -17.48 49.51
CA VAL A 73 0.18 -16.16 50.05
C VAL A 73 0.76 -15.94 51.45
N LYS A 74 0.76 -16.98 52.30
CA LYS A 74 1.33 -16.90 53.65
C LYS A 74 2.84 -16.65 53.62
N ASP A 75 3.55 -17.38 52.75
CA ASP A 75 5.01 -17.22 52.58
C ASP A 75 5.40 -15.87 52.00
N LEU A 76 4.61 -15.35 51.05
CA LEU A 76 4.86 -14.02 50.49
C LEU A 76 4.73 -12.95 51.58
N LYS A 77 3.66 -12.99 52.39
CA LYS A 77 3.42 -12.05 53.49
C LYS A 77 4.47 -12.13 54.59
N SER A 78 5.06 -13.31 54.85
CA SER A 78 6.08 -13.44 55.89
C SER A 78 7.46 -12.91 55.46
N GLN A 79 7.72 -12.82 54.16
CA GLN A 79 9.01 -12.35 53.63
C GLN A 79 8.96 -10.91 53.11
N ARG A 80 7.80 -10.45 52.66
CA ARG A 80 7.63 -9.14 52.03
C ARG A 80 6.31 -8.50 52.44
N ASP A 81 6.38 -7.28 52.91
CA ASP A 81 5.24 -6.41 53.22
C ASP A 81 4.91 -5.43 52.09
N ASP A 82 5.83 -5.23 51.15
CA ASP A 82 5.74 -4.23 50.08
C ASP A 82 4.96 -4.69 48.82
N VAL A 83 4.57 -5.96 48.75
CA VAL A 83 3.92 -6.56 47.58
C VAL A 83 2.86 -7.59 47.96
N VAL A 84 1.73 -7.57 47.26
CA VAL A 84 0.63 -8.52 47.44
C VAL A 84 0.35 -9.27 46.14
N VAL A 85 0.02 -10.55 46.24
CA VAL A 85 -0.45 -11.34 45.09
C VAL A 85 -1.96 -11.11 44.91
N ILE A 86 -2.36 -10.78 43.68
CA ILE A 86 -3.76 -10.55 43.30
C ILE A 86 -4.27 -11.58 42.28
N GLY A 87 -3.36 -12.27 41.58
CA GLY A 87 -3.68 -13.37 40.68
C GLY A 87 -3.61 -14.74 41.37
N ARG A 88 -4.20 -15.76 40.73
CA ARG A 88 -4.09 -17.14 41.20
C ARG A 88 -2.64 -17.61 41.08
N TYR A 89 -2.10 -18.20 42.15
CA TYR A 89 -0.81 -18.89 42.11
C TYR A 89 -1.02 -20.31 41.60
N VAL A 90 -0.22 -20.70 40.60
CA VAL A 90 -0.23 -22.05 40.02
C VAL A 90 1.07 -22.78 40.36
N LYS A 91 2.22 -22.19 40.02
CA LYS A 91 3.56 -22.70 40.36
C LYS A 91 4.62 -21.60 40.32
N ALA A 92 5.77 -21.84 40.95
CA ALA A 92 6.81 -20.84 41.19
C ALA A 92 7.35 -20.12 39.93
N LEU A 93 7.37 -20.81 38.79
CA LEU A 93 7.89 -20.30 37.51
C LEU A 93 6.80 -19.82 36.54
N GLU A 94 5.53 -19.93 36.90
CA GLU A 94 4.42 -19.44 36.09
C GLU A 94 4.03 -18.04 36.56
N LYS A 95 3.96 -17.09 35.63
CA LYS A 95 3.65 -15.69 35.98
C LYS A 95 2.27 -15.61 36.63
N THR A 96 2.19 -14.78 37.66
CA THR A 96 0.92 -14.39 38.26
C THR A 96 0.95 -12.90 38.54
N LYS A 97 -0.23 -12.35 38.81
CA LYS A 97 -0.41 -10.90 38.95
C LYS A 97 -0.14 -10.46 40.38
N PHE A 98 0.74 -9.47 40.55
CA PHE A 98 1.09 -8.87 41.84
C PHE A 98 0.80 -7.37 41.82
N ARG A 99 0.49 -6.79 42.98
CA ARG A 99 0.38 -5.35 43.20
C ARG A 99 1.47 -4.91 44.19
N PHE A 100 2.30 -3.96 43.79
CA PHE A 100 3.32 -3.36 44.66
C PHE A 100 2.71 -2.18 45.41
N LEU A 101 2.75 -2.22 46.74
CA LEU A 101 1.99 -1.29 47.58
C LEU A 101 2.56 0.12 47.55
N LYS A 102 3.89 0.27 47.43
CA LYS A 102 4.55 1.58 47.42
C LYS A 102 4.21 2.44 46.19
N CYS A 103 4.03 1.81 45.02
CA CYS A 103 3.79 2.52 43.76
C CYS A 103 2.41 2.23 43.14
N GLY A 104 1.64 1.32 43.70
CA GLY A 104 0.31 0.92 43.21
C GLY A 104 0.31 0.09 41.93
N HIS A 105 1.46 -0.13 41.29
CA HIS A 105 1.53 -0.86 40.02
C HIS A 105 1.15 -2.33 40.15
N GLU A 106 0.38 -2.80 39.16
CA GLU A 106 0.05 -4.21 38.98
C GLU A 106 0.83 -4.81 37.82
N CYS A 107 1.52 -5.93 38.04
CA CYS A 107 2.39 -6.53 37.03
C CYS A 107 2.31 -8.07 37.06
N ASP A 108 2.39 -8.69 35.89
CA ASP A 108 2.56 -10.14 35.76
C ASP A 108 4.03 -10.53 35.93
N ILE A 109 4.34 -11.12 37.09
CA ILE A 109 5.70 -11.49 37.47
C ILE A 109 5.73 -12.95 37.91
N THR A 110 6.88 -13.59 37.70
CA THR A 110 7.14 -14.93 38.22
C THR A 110 7.24 -14.91 39.75
N PRO A 111 6.44 -15.71 40.49
CA PRO A 111 6.48 -15.79 41.95
C PRO A 111 7.88 -15.94 42.55
N ALA A 112 8.72 -16.79 41.94
CA ALA A 112 10.10 -16.99 42.40
C ALA A 112 10.94 -15.70 42.37
N HIS A 113 10.75 -14.84 41.35
CA HIS A 113 11.46 -13.55 41.26
C HIS A 113 10.95 -12.52 42.27
N VAL A 114 9.67 -12.58 42.65
CA VAL A 114 9.12 -11.70 43.68
C VAL A 114 9.69 -12.06 45.04
N LEU A 115 9.79 -13.35 45.35
CA LEU A 115 10.41 -13.85 46.60
C LEU A 115 11.91 -13.58 46.64
N SER A 116 12.62 -13.57 45.51
CA SER A 116 14.05 -13.22 45.46
C SER A 116 14.34 -11.71 45.62
N GLY A 117 13.37 -10.92 46.07
CA GLY A 117 13.55 -9.49 46.36
C GLY A 117 13.46 -8.53 45.16
N ARG A 118 12.95 -8.96 44.00
CA ARG A 118 12.79 -8.05 42.85
C ARG A 118 11.69 -7.02 43.13
N GLY A 119 12.03 -5.74 43.01
CA GLY A 119 11.09 -4.62 43.13
C GLY A 119 10.19 -4.44 41.90
N CYS A 120 9.37 -3.38 41.91
CA CYS A 120 8.42 -3.09 40.84
C CYS A 120 9.14 -2.89 39.47
N PRO A 121 8.80 -3.67 38.41
CA PRO A 121 9.42 -3.55 37.09
C PRO A 121 9.24 -2.19 36.43
N GLU A 122 8.06 -1.56 36.58
CA GLU A 122 7.77 -0.25 35.98
C GLU A 122 8.63 0.86 36.63
N CYS A 123 8.76 0.84 37.97
CA CYS A 123 9.68 1.74 38.67
C CYS A 123 11.14 1.48 38.23
N GLY A 124 11.54 0.22 38.12
CA GLY A 124 12.89 -0.15 37.66
C GLY A 124 13.21 0.35 36.24
N ARG A 125 12.24 0.29 35.32
CA ARG A 125 12.38 0.86 33.96
C ARG A 125 12.46 2.38 33.99
N SER A 126 11.62 3.04 34.79
CA SER A 126 11.62 4.50 34.93
C SER A 126 12.97 5.02 35.47
N HIS A 127 13.50 4.43 36.55
CA HIS A 127 14.79 4.81 37.11
C HIS A 127 15.96 4.54 36.14
N LYS A 128 15.94 3.40 35.44
CA LYS A 128 16.95 3.10 34.41
C LYS A 128 16.86 4.06 33.23
N GLY A 129 15.65 4.47 32.84
CA GLY A 129 15.44 5.48 31.81
C GLY A 129 15.94 6.86 32.24
N ALA A 130 15.72 7.25 33.49
CA ALA A 130 16.22 8.52 34.05
C ALA A 130 17.75 8.56 34.14
N SER A 131 18.40 7.47 34.59
CA SER A 131 19.86 7.41 34.73
C SER A 131 20.62 7.34 33.41
N GLN A 132 19.92 7.08 32.29
CA GLN A 132 20.49 7.07 30.94
C GLN A 132 20.22 8.37 30.15
N ARG A 133 19.48 9.34 30.70
CA ARG A 133 19.24 10.62 30.02
C ARG A 133 20.52 11.45 30.02
N LEU A 134 20.84 12.02 28.86
CA LEU A 134 21.90 13.03 28.74
C LEU A 134 21.53 14.26 29.59
N THR A 135 22.55 14.92 30.15
CA THR A 135 22.38 16.28 30.66
C THR A 135 22.43 17.28 29.50
N MET A 136 22.03 18.53 29.75
CA MET A 136 22.13 19.61 28.77
C MET A 136 23.58 19.79 28.30
N GLU A 137 24.54 19.74 29.23
CA GLU A 137 25.97 19.87 28.94
C GLU A 137 26.47 18.75 28.03
N MET A 138 26.10 17.49 28.35
CA MET A 138 26.48 16.34 27.53
C MET A 138 25.84 16.38 26.14
N PHE A 139 24.60 16.89 26.03
CA PHE A 139 23.94 17.11 24.75
C PHE A 139 24.69 18.16 23.93
N LEU A 140 24.99 19.33 24.51
CA LEU A 140 25.71 20.41 23.84
C LEU A 140 27.12 19.98 23.40
N GLU A 141 27.83 19.23 24.22
CA GLU A 141 29.15 18.69 23.86
C GLU A 141 29.07 17.79 22.61
N ARG A 142 28.05 16.94 22.52
CA ARG A 142 27.82 16.09 21.34
C ARG A 142 27.37 16.91 20.13
N LEU A 143 26.53 17.92 20.33
CA LEU A 143 26.05 18.81 19.28
C LEU A 143 27.21 19.59 18.64
N HIS A 144 28.08 20.19 19.45
CA HIS A 144 29.23 20.96 18.96
C HIS A 144 30.31 20.07 18.30
N LYS A 145 30.41 18.79 18.68
CA LYS A 145 31.24 17.80 17.95
C LYS A 145 30.75 17.58 16.51
N ILE A 146 29.44 17.70 16.27
CA ILE A 146 28.85 17.60 14.93
C ILE A 146 29.05 18.91 14.17
N ASP A 147 28.56 20.02 14.74
CA ASP A 147 28.70 21.36 14.17
C ASP A 147 28.78 22.41 15.29
N PRO A 148 29.94 23.08 15.47
CA PRO A 148 30.16 24.04 16.55
C PRO A 148 29.34 25.32 16.38
N ASN A 149 28.69 25.54 15.23
CA ASN A 149 27.89 26.73 15.00
C ASN A 149 26.41 26.56 15.40
N ILE A 150 26.00 25.35 15.79
CA ILE A 150 24.61 25.10 16.22
C ILE A 150 24.52 25.38 17.71
N VAL A 151 23.69 26.35 18.07
CA VAL A 151 23.40 26.71 19.45
C VAL A 151 21.91 26.52 19.75
N VAL A 152 21.60 26.33 21.02
CA VAL A 152 20.21 26.26 21.50
C VAL A 152 19.72 27.70 21.73
N ARG A 153 18.53 28.02 21.22
CA ARG A 153 17.93 29.35 21.41
C ARG A 153 17.48 29.56 22.85
N GLU A 154 17.30 30.83 23.23
CA GLU A 154 16.80 31.23 24.55
C GLU A 154 15.48 30.53 24.88
N GLY A 155 15.38 29.99 26.11
CA GLY A 155 14.25 29.16 26.55
C GLY A 155 14.31 27.68 26.16
N GLY A 156 15.25 27.27 25.30
CA GLY A 156 15.44 25.87 24.93
C GLY A 156 16.19 25.08 26.00
N THR A 157 15.60 23.99 26.47
CA THR A 157 16.25 23.06 27.42
C THR A 157 16.15 21.62 26.92
N TYR A 158 17.18 20.82 27.17
CA TYR A 158 17.14 19.40 26.87
C TYR A 158 16.23 18.69 27.88
N ILE A 159 15.11 18.14 27.39
CA ILE A 159 14.17 17.36 28.21
C ILE A 159 14.40 15.86 28.01
N ASN A 160 14.42 15.42 26.75
CA ASN A 160 14.71 14.04 26.34
C ASN A 160 15.00 14.03 24.82
N ASN A 161 15.41 12.87 24.30
CA ASN A 161 15.81 12.73 22.90
C ASN A 161 14.69 12.91 21.84
N HIS A 162 13.41 12.98 22.23
CA HIS A 162 12.27 13.04 21.31
C HIS A 162 11.44 14.33 21.45
N THR A 163 11.74 15.19 22.42
CA THR A 163 11.09 16.49 22.54
C THR A 163 11.79 17.49 21.65
N PHE A 164 11.03 18.22 20.83
CA PHE A 164 11.57 19.27 19.98
C PHE A 164 12.26 20.36 20.81
N MET A 165 13.34 20.90 20.27
CA MET A 165 14.05 22.03 20.84
C MET A 165 14.40 23.05 19.76
N PRO A 166 14.40 24.35 20.11
CA PRO A 166 14.72 25.41 19.17
C PRO A 166 16.24 25.55 19.04
N LEU A 167 16.74 25.37 17.81
CA LEU A 167 18.15 25.56 17.47
C LEU A 167 18.33 26.76 16.55
N HIS A 168 19.48 27.40 16.67
CA HIS A 168 19.94 28.46 15.80
C HIS A 168 21.33 28.12 15.28
N CYS A 169 21.59 28.39 14.00
CA CYS A 169 22.90 28.22 13.41
C CYS A 169 23.60 29.58 13.29
N ASN A 170 24.56 29.90 14.17
CA ASN A 170 25.36 31.14 14.16
C ASN A 170 26.03 31.40 12.80
N ALA A 171 26.20 30.32 12.05
CA ALA A 171 26.87 30.23 10.78
C ALA A 171 26.04 30.70 9.58
N CYS A 172 24.72 30.51 9.59
CA CYS A 172 23.83 30.88 8.48
C CYS A 172 22.56 31.63 8.92
N GLY A 173 22.42 31.88 10.23
CA GLY A 173 21.24 32.50 10.83
C GLY A 173 19.99 31.61 10.86
N TYR A 174 20.06 30.36 10.38
CA TYR A 174 18.87 29.52 10.28
C TYR A 174 18.36 29.06 11.64
N GLU A 175 17.07 29.30 11.88
CA GLU A 175 16.35 28.89 13.08
C GLU A 175 15.36 27.77 12.75
N TYR A 176 15.33 26.75 13.59
CA TYR A 176 14.49 25.57 13.37
C TYR A 176 14.25 24.79 14.66
N GLU A 177 13.16 24.03 14.68
CA GLU A 177 12.86 23.09 15.74
C GLU A 177 13.18 21.66 15.30
N ILE A 178 13.84 20.89 16.18
CA ILE A 178 14.26 19.52 15.89
C ILE A 178 14.36 18.71 17.19
N THR A 179 14.24 17.38 17.10
CA THR A 179 14.49 16.52 18.27
C THR A 179 15.99 16.30 18.50
N PRO A 180 16.46 16.17 19.76
CA PRO A 180 17.86 15.86 20.04
C PRO A 180 18.35 14.56 19.38
N HIS A 181 17.49 13.55 19.26
CA HIS A 181 17.82 12.33 18.51
C HIS A 181 18.16 12.64 17.06
N ASP A 182 17.32 13.43 16.38
CA ASP A 182 17.48 13.72 14.98
C ASP A 182 18.70 14.61 14.72
N VAL A 183 18.92 15.67 15.53
CA VAL A 183 20.07 16.56 15.32
C VAL A 183 21.40 15.86 15.58
N LEU A 184 21.44 14.96 16.58
CA LEU A 184 22.65 14.19 16.89
C LEU A 184 22.96 13.10 15.84
N ASN A 185 21.96 12.69 15.06
CA ASN A 185 22.12 11.76 13.95
C ASN A 185 22.26 12.45 12.58
N GLN A 186 22.04 13.76 12.50
CA GLN A 186 22.16 14.55 11.27
C GLN A 186 23.59 15.05 11.03
N ARG A 187 23.85 15.49 9.79
CA ARG A 187 25.11 16.14 9.39
C ARG A 187 24.96 17.66 9.57
N GLY A 188 25.25 18.16 10.77
CA GLY A 188 25.29 19.60 11.07
C GLY A 188 23.99 20.35 10.78
N CYS A 189 24.08 21.67 10.56
CA CYS A 189 22.90 22.49 10.29
C CYS A 189 22.20 22.02 8.99
N PRO A 190 20.90 21.69 9.02
CA PRO A 190 20.17 21.17 7.86
C PRO A 190 20.06 22.19 6.72
N ASN A 191 20.08 23.48 7.02
CA ASN A 191 20.11 24.54 6.00
C ASN A 191 21.47 24.59 5.32
N CYS A 192 22.56 24.61 6.09
CA CYS A 192 23.93 24.59 5.54
C CYS A 192 24.19 23.31 4.73
N HIS A 193 23.74 22.15 5.22
CA HIS A 193 23.99 20.87 4.55
C HIS A 193 23.18 20.71 3.26
N ARG A 194 21.97 21.28 3.17
CA ARG A 194 21.13 21.20 1.96
C ARG A 194 21.40 22.32 0.95
N SER A 195 22.00 23.44 1.37
CA SER A 195 22.49 24.48 0.46
C SER A 195 23.84 24.13 -0.16
N CYS A 196 24.48 23.03 0.25
CA CYS A 196 25.83 22.65 -0.20
C CYS A 196 26.01 22.66 -1.72
N THR A 197 25.04 22.19 -2.51
CA THR A 197 25.14 22.21 -3.97
C THR A 197 25.11 23.63 -4.54
N SER A 198 24.25 24.50 -4.01
CA SER A 198 24.19 25.90 -4.42
C SER A 198 25.35 26.74 -3.87
N PHE A 199 25.92 26.40 -2.71
CA PHE A 199 27.01 27.19 -2.13
C PHE A 199 28.26 27.15 -3.01
N LEU A 200 28.62 25.98 -3.52
CA LEU A 200 29.76 25.83 -4.42
C LEU A 200 29.59 26.65 -5.71
N GLU A 201 28.41 26.55 -6.34
CA GLU A 201 28.00 27.37 -7.48
C GLU A 201 28.10 28.87 -7.16
N GLN A 202 27.47 29.32 -6.07
CA GLN A 202 27.46 30.73 -5.69
C GLN A 202 28.86 31.23 -5.33
N PHE A 203 29.72 30.42 -4.72
CA PHE A 203 31.09 30.80 -4.38
C PHE A 203 31.91 31.12 -5.63
N ILE A 204 31.85 30.24 -6.63
CA ILE A 204 32.56 30.45 -7.90
C ILE A 204 31.95 31.62 -8.67
N TYR A 205 30.61 31.74 -8.68
CA TYR A 205 29.91 32.88 -9.29
C TYR A 205 30.37 34.21 -8.68
N HIS A 206 30.35 34.33 -7.35
CA HIS A 206 30.76 35.54 -6.64
C HIS A 206 32.25 35.83 -6.82
N SER A 207 33.09 34.80 -6.99
CA SER A 207 34.52 34.98 -7.31
C SER A 207 34.72 35.64 -8.68
N PHE A 208 34.04 35.17 -9.74
CA PHE A 208 34.07 35.84 -11.04
C PHE A 208 33.42 37.23 -10.98
N ALA A 209 32.31 37.37 -10.28
CA ALA A 209 31.55 38.61 -10.20
C ALA A 209 32.31 39.71 -9.44
N HIS A 210 33.11 39.34 -8.43
CA HIS A 210 33.99 40.26 -7.70
C HIS A 210 35.07 40.84 -8.60
N ILE A 211 35.70 40.00 -9.44
CA ILE A 211 36.80 40.41 -10.34
C ILE A 211 36.29 41.16 -11.58
N LEU A 212 35.22 40.66 -12.22
CA LEU A 212 34.76 41.16 -13.52
C LEU A 212 33.62 42.18 -13.42
N GLY A 213 32.92 42.20 -12.29
CA GLY A 213 31.66 42.90 -12.06
C GLY A 213 30.44 42.01 -12.33
N LYS A 214 29.43 42.08 -11.46
CA LYS A 214 28.19 41.28 -11.52
C LYS A 214 27.53 41.19 -12.91
N PRO A 215 27.36 42.29 -13.69
CA PRO A 215 26.67 42.21 -14.99
C PRO A 215 27.37 41.36 -16.05
N LYS A 216 28.66 41.02 -15.85
CA LYS A 216 29.45 40.23 -16.81
C LYS A 216 29.41 38.73 -16.54
N VAL A 217 28.79 38.31 -15.43
CA VAL A 217 28.71 36.91 -15.01
C VAL A 217 27.24 36.54 -14.91
N ILE A 218 26.84 35.47 -15.60
CA ILE A 218 25.44 35.06 -15.69
C ILE A 218 25.29 33.73 -14.98
N SER A 219 24.34 33.65 -14.04
CA SER A 219 23.96 32.40 -13.38
C SER A 219 22.78 31.75 -14.11
N ARG A 220 22.79 30.42 -14.22
CA ARG A 220 21.73 29.58 -14.82
C ARG A 220 21.34 29.98 -16.24
N GLU A 221 22.33 30.23 -17.09
CA GLU A 221 22.11 30.66 -18.46
C GLU A 221 21.63 29.49 -19.35
N LYS A 222 20.53 29.63 -20.07
CA LYS A 222 19.93 28.57 -20.91
C LYS A 222 20.06 28.81 -22.41
N THR A 223 20.26 30.05 -22.83
CA THR A 223 20.16 30.43 -24.24
C THR A 223 21.44 30.17 -25.03
N ALA A 224 22.61 30.28 -24.39
CA ALA A 224 23.91 30.15 -25.04
C ALA A 224 24.10 28.83 -25.81
N ILE A 225 23.61 27.72 -25.25
CA ILE A 225 23.73 26.36 -25.84
C ILE A 225 22.40 25.59 -25.89
N GLY A 226 21.28 26.20 -25.49
CA GLY A 226 19.97 25.55 -25.42
C GLY A 226 19.75 24.65 -24.20
N VAL A 227 20.75 24.53 -23.32
CA VAL A 227 20.64 23.89 -22.00
C VAL A 227 21.24 24.81 -20.93
N GLU A 228 20.80 24.65 -19.68
CA GLU A 228 21.23 25.48 -18.54
C GLU A 228 22.74 25.31 -18.28
N LEU A 229 23.45 26.42 -18.09
CA LEU A 229 24.83 26.54 -17.64
C LEU A 229 24.81 27.23 -16.27
N ASP A 230 25.37 26.59 -15.25
CA ASP A 230 25.31 27.09 -13.86
C ASP A 230 25.93 28.48 -13.73
N ILE A 231 27.14 28.65 -14.28
CA ILE A 231 27.89 29.90 -14.31
C ILE A 231 28.42 30.09 -15.73
N TYR A 232 28.15 31.25 -16.34
CA TYR A 232 28.63 31.58 -17.68
C TYR A 232 29.21 33.01 -17.71
N VAL A 233 30.40 33.15 -18.29
CA VAL A 233 31.09 34.43 -18.48
C VAL A 233 31.26 34.68 -19.98
N PRO A 234 30.35 35.43 -20.63
CA PRO A 234 30.31 35.58 -22.08
C PRO A 234 31.60 36.15 -22.68
N SER A 235 32.24 37.10 -22.00
CA SER A 235 33.46 37.78 -22.47
C SER A 235 34.67 36.86 -22.54
N LEU A 236 34.70 35.83 -21.69
CA LEU A 236 35.79 34.85 -21.63
C LEU A 236 35.44 33.54 -22.33
N LYS A 237 34.20 33.39 -22.82
CA LYS A 237 33.66 32.16 -23.40
C LYS A 237 33.89 30.94 -22.51
N VAL A 238 33.69 31.11 -21.20
CA VAL A 238 33.81 30.03 -20.20
C VAL A 238 32.50 29.79 -19.49
N ALA A 239 32.19 28.53 -19.24
CA ALA A 239 31.16 28.10 -18.31
C ALA A 239 31.74 27.18 -17.25
N VAL A 240 31.17 27.19 -16.04
CA VAL A 240 31.59 26.34 -14.92
C VAL A 240 30.39 25.61 -14.34
N GLU A 241 30.53 24.30 -14.15
CA GLU A 241 29.49 23.37 -13.67
C GLU A 241 30.00 22.60 -12.44
N PRO A 242 29.80 23.16 -11.24
CA PRO A 242 30.08 22.44 -10.01
C PRO A 242 28.99 21.41 -9.68
N GLY A 243 29.38 20.17 -9.42
CA GLY A 243 28.46 19.10 -9.07
C GLY A 243 29.09 18.05 -8.15
N SER A 244 28.25 17.26 -7.49
CA SER A 244 28.74 16.17 -6.65
C SER A 244 28.80 14.85 -7.38
N TRP A 245 29.95 14.18 -7.32
CA TRP A 245 30.18 12.90 -8.00
C TRP A 245 29.16 11.83 -7.59
N HIS A 246 28.68 11.87 -6.35
CA HIS A 246 27.66 10.95 -5.85
C HIS A 246 26.44 10.85 -6.78
N TRP A 247 26.02 12.00 -7.32
CA TRP A 247 24.90 12.13 -8.26
C TRP A 247 25.35 11.96 -9.71
N HIS A 248 26.48 12.54 -10.09
CA HIS A 248 26.94 12.59 -11.48
C HIS A 248 27.61 11.31 -11.99
N ARG A 249 28.04 10.39 -11.13
CA ARG A 249 28.64 9.10 -11.54
C ARG A 249 27.78 8.26 -12.49
N LYS A 250 26.45 8.48 -12.51
CA LYS A 250 25.50 7.81 -13.43
C LYS A 250 25.11 8.67 -14.64
N LEU A 251 25.57 9.93 -14.68
CA LEU A 251 25.21 10.94 -15.68
C LEU A 251 26.42 11.40 -16.51
N VAL A 252 27.58 10.75 -16.37
CA VAL A 252 28.84 11.10 -17.05
C VAL A 252 28.65 11.31 -18.56
N THR A 253 27.90 10.44 -19.24
CA THR A 253 27.60 10.59 -20.68
C THR A 253 26.87 11.89 -20.99
N LYS A 254 25.89 12.26 -20.16
CA LYS A 254 25.10 13.48 -20.32
C LYS A 254 25.93 14.73 -20.02
N ASP A 255 26.79 14.65 -19.01
CA ASP A 255 27.72 15.74 -18.69
C ASP A 255 28.71 15.93 -19.86
N TRP A 256 29.19 14.84 -20.45
CA TRP A 256 30.04 14.88 -21.64
C TRP A 256 29.33 15.45 -22.89
N GLU A 257 28.06 15.10 -23.13
CA GLU A 257 27.25 15.70 -24.20
C GLU A 257 27.18 17.24 -24.05
N LYS A 258 27.06 17.72 -22.81
CA LYS A 258 27.06 19.16 -22.51
C LYS A 258 28.41 19.82 -22.84
N HIS A 259 29.53 19.14 -22.58
CA HIS A 259 30.85 19.59 -23.02
C HIS A 259 30.93 19.72 -24.55
N LEU A 260 30.38 18.75 -25.29
CA LEU A 260 30.35 18.81 -26.76
C LEU A 260 29.51 19.99 -27.27
N LEU A 261 28.36 20.26 -26.66
CA LEU A 261 27.52 21.42 -26.99
C LEU A 261 28.25 22.76 -26.74
N CYS A 262 28.94 22.87 -25.61
CA CYS A 262 29.77 24.05 -25.32
C CYS A 262 30.89 24.20 -26.36
N LYS A 263 31.57 23.10 -26.70
CA LYS A 263 32.64 23.09 -27.70
C LYS A 263 32.16 23.54 -29.08
N ASP A 264 30.98 23.11 -29.52
CA ASP A 264 30.35 23.57 -30.78
C ASP A 264 30.13 25.09 -30.81
N LYS A 265 29.82 25.69 -29.66
CA LYS A 265 29.64 27.14 -29.52
C LYS A 265 30.93 27.92 -29.19
N GLY A 266 32.07 27.24 -29.19
CA GLY A 266 33.36 27.84 -28.81
C GLY A 266 33.41 28.26 -27.33
N ILE A 267 32.59 27.62 -26.49
CA ILE A 267 32.56 27.84 -25.04
C ILE A 267 33.39 26.74 -24.38
N LYS A 268 34.33 27.11 -23.52
CA LYS A 268 35.07 26.17 -22.68
C LYS A 268 34.23 25.85 -21.44
N LEU A 269 33.80 24.59 -21.31
CA LEU A 269 33.10 24.12 -20.11
C LEU A 269 34.09 23.52 -19.13
N ILE A 270 34.06 23.96 -17.87
CA ILE A 270 34.82 23.38 -16.77
C ILE A 270 33.84 22.71 -15.81
N THR A 271 33.93 21.40 -15.65
CA THR A 271 33.13 20.65 -14.67
C THR A 271 33.94 20.40 -13.42
N ILE A 272 33.33 20.56 -12.26
CA ILE A 272 33.98 20.30 -10.97
C ILE A 272 33.21 19.18 -10.26
N TYR A 273 33.87 18.07 -9.96
CA TYR A 273 33.30 17.01 -9.13
C TYR A 273 33.94 16.95 -7.75
N ASP A 274 33.13 17.23 -6.74
CA ASP A 274 33.45 16.93 -5.35
C ASP A 274 33.06 15.49 -4.98
N HIS A 275 33.53 14.97 -3.85
CA HIS A 275 33.30 13.57 -3.42
C HIS A 275 33.70 12.51 -4.48
N TYR A 276 34.66 12.83 -5.34
CA TYR A 276 35.09 11.97 -6.43
C TYR A 276 35.85 10.75 -5.92
N ASP A 277 35.45 9.55 -6.30
CA ASP A 277 36.07 8.29 -5.86
C ASP A 277 36.91 7.58 -6.95
N GLY A 278 36.99 8.18 -8.15
CA GLY A 278 37.78 7.66 -9.27
C GLY A 278 39.27 8.01 -9.19
N LYS A 279 40.08 7.29 -9.96
CA LYS A 279 41.54 7.52 -10.04
C LYS A 279 41.93 8.69 -10.94
N THR A 280 41.18 8.89 -12.02
CA THR A 280 41.42 9.91 -13.05
C THR A 280 40.11 10.61 -13.35
N ALA A 281 40.16 11.87 -13.77
CA ALA A 281 38.97 12.60 -14.21
C ALA A 281 38.29 11.88 -15.40
N PRO A 282 36.95 11.94 -15.52
CA PRO A 282 36.21 11.21 -16.54
C PRO A 282 36.38 11.79 -17.95
N PHE A 283 36.75 13.07 -18.08
CA PHE A 283 36.97 13.75 -19.35
C PHE A 283 37.85 15.00 -19.18
N GLU A 284 38.27 15.63 -20.28
CA GLU A 284 39.05 16.88 -20.28
C GLU A 284 38.26 18.05 -19.65
N ASN A 285 38.96 19.05 -19.10
CA ASN A 285 38.35 20.19 -18.39
C ASN A 285 37.43 19.76 -17.24
N CYS A 286 37.77 18.65 -16.58
CA CYS A 286 37.08 18.17 -15.39
C CYS A 286 38.03 18.18 -14.19
N LEU A 287 37.76 19.05 -13.22
CA LEU A 287 38.48 19.11 -11.95
C LEU A 287 37.79 18.19 -10.94
N VAL A 288 38.56 17.36 -10.26
CA VAL A 288 38.03 16.37 -9.32
C VAL A 288 38.70 16.46 -7.95
N THR A 289 37.93 16.22 -6.90
CA THR A 289 38.45 16.14 -5.53
C THR A 289 37.66 15.14 -4.70
N GLN A 290 38.34 14.47 -3.77
CA GLN A 290 37.70 13.56 -2.81
C GLN A 290 36.94 14.33 -1.70
N CYS A 291 37.26 15.60 -1.50
CA CYS A 291 36.69 16.44 -0.45
C CYS A 291 35.25 16.86 -0.77
N ASP A 292 34.48 17.16 0.27
CA ASP A 292 33.23 17.91 0.19
C ASP A 292 33.56 19.41 0.07
N LEU A 293 33.50 19.98 -1.14
CA LEU A 293 33.89 21.38 -1.35
C LEU A 293 32.89 22.37 -0.74
N ALA A 294 31.66 21.94 -0.51
CA ALA A 294 30.66 22.76 0.14
C ALA A 294 30.84 22.80 1.66
N SER A 295 31.63 21.89 2.22
CA SER A 295 31.94 21.89 3.64
C SER A 295 32.84 23.06 4.02
N ARG A 296 32.45 23.77 5.09
CA ARG A 296 33.25 24.87 5.67
C ARG A 296 34.66 24.46 6.04
N ARG A 297 34.88 23.18 6.39
CA ARG A 297 36.19 22.63 6.75
C ARG A 297 37.16 22.57 5.56
N ASN A 298 36.64 22.63 4.34
CA ASN A 298 37.41 22.52 3.10
C ASN A 298 37.46 23.86 2.33
N THR A 299 37.26 24.98 3.02
CA THR A 299 37.28 26.33 2.40
C THR A 299 38.57 26.57 1.63
N ASP A 300 39.73 26.19 2.20
CA ASP A 300 41.03 26.40 1.54
C ASP A 300 41.13 25.63 0.23
N LYS A 301 40.59 24.41 0.18
CA LYS A 301 40.56 23.60 -1.05
C LYS A 301 39.63 24.19 -2.11
N LEU A 302 38.49 24.74 -1.67
CA LEU A 302 37.58 25.45 -2.55
C LEU A 302 38.23 26.71 -3.15
N ILE A 303 38.95 27.49 -2.33
CA ILE A 303 39.72 28.65 -2.79
C ILE A 303 40.79 28.20 -3.79
N GLU A 304 41.58 27.18 -3.48
CA GLU A 304 42.62 26.63 -4.36
C GLU A 304 42.07 26.23 -5.75
N MET A 305 40.96 25.50 -5.77
CA MET A 305 40.32 25.09 -7.03
C MET A 305 39.75 26.29 -7.79
N THR A 306 39.14 27.24 -7.09
CA THR A 306 38.59 28.45 -7.71
C THR A 306 39.71 29.32 -8.30
N ARG A 307 40.85 29.47 -7.60
CA ARG A 307 42.05 30.15 -8.11
C ARG A 307 42.57 29.47 -9.38
N THR A 308 42.62 28.14 -9.40
CA THR A 308 43.06 27.38 -10.58
C THR A 308 42.21 27.73 -11.81
N ILE A 309 40.89 27.82 -11.64
CA ILE A 309 39.96 28.21 -12.71
C ILE A 309 40.20 29.66 -13.14
N LEU A 310 40.32 30.60 -12.19
CA LEU A 310 40.52 32.02 -12.49
C LEU A 310 41.84 32.26 -13.25
N SER A 311 42.94 31.67 -12.78
CA SER A 311 44.27 31.81 -13.37
C SER A 311 44.33 31.30 -14.81
N GLU A 312 43.55 30.27 -15.15
CA GLU A 312 43.47 29.74 -16.52
C GLU A 312 42.99 30.78 -17.55
N PHE A 313 42.19 31.76 -17.11
CA PHE A 313 41.68 32.85 -17.95
C PHE A 313 42.41 34.18 -17.73
N GLY A 314 43.62 34.14 -17.14
CA GLY A 314 44.42 35.34 -16.88
C GLY A 314 43.78 36.28 -15.84
N LEU A 315 42.84 35.79 -15.04
CA LEU A 315 42.29 36.52 -13.92
C LEU A 315 43.22 36.29 -12.73
N ASP A 316 44.17 37.21 -12.55
CA ASP A 316 45.11 37.16 -11.44
C ASP A 316 44.37 37.40 -10.12
N SER A 317 44.09 36.32 -9.39
CA SER A 317 43.33 36.34 -8.15
C SER A 317 44.26 36.59 -6.95
N ASN A 318 44.98 37.72 -6.96
CA ASN A 318 45.66 38.26 -5.77
C ASN A 318 44.65 38.84 -4.76
N LEU A 319 43.52 38.13 -4.61
CA LEU A 319 42.48 38.44 -3.66
C LEU A 319 43.02 38.17 -2.27
N ASP A 320 42.94 39.18 -1.41
CA ASP A 320 43.36 39.08 -0.03
C ASP A 320 42.36 38.25 0.81
N VAL A 321 42.71 38.01 2.07
CA VAL A 321 41.87 37.21 2.99
C VAL A 321 40.49 37.85 3.19
N SER A 322 40.42 39.19 3.24
CA SER A 322 39.17 39.91 3.46
C SER A 322 38.23 39.84 2.26
N GLU A 323 38.78 39.85 1.04
CA GLU A 323 38.02 39.68 -0.20
C GLU A 323 37.45 38.26 -0.31
N TRP A 324 38.25 37.23 0.02
CA TRP A 324 37.74 35.86 0.07
C TRP A 324 36.65 35.68 1.12
N ASP A 325 36.77 36.34 2.27
CA ASP A 325 35.74 36.33 3.31
C ASP A 325 34.46 37.05 2.84
N GLU A 326 34.57 38.12 2.06
CA GLU A 326 33.43 38.78 1.44
C GLU A 326 32.72 37.90 0.40
N ILE A 327 33.46 37.31 -0.54
CA ILE A 327 32.94 36.36 -1.53
C ILE A 327 32.20 35.22 -0.82
N LYS A 328 32.81 34.67 0.24
CA LYS A 328 32.22 33.60 1.05
C LYS A 328 30.91 34.04 1.71
N ARG A 329 30.86 35.24 2.30
CA ARG A 329 29.62 35.78 2.89
C ARG A 329 28.52 35.95 1.85
N ASN A 330 28.84 36.52 0.69
CA ASN A 330 27.86 36.71 -0.40
C ASN A 330 27.34 35.36 -0.92
N ALA A 331 28.22 34.39 -1.12
CA ALA A 331 27.84 33.04 -1.53
C ALA A 331 26.97 32.34 -0.48
N GLN A 332 27.23 32.54 0.82
CA GLN A 332 26.37 32.01 1.88
C GLN A 332 24.98 32.64 1.86
N VAL A 333 24.89 33.96 1.64
CA VAL A 333 23.61 34.67 1.57
C VAL A 333 22.79 34.19 0.37
N ASP A 334 23.40 34.06 -0.81
CA ASP A 334 22.66 33.71 -2.03
C ASP A 334 22.37 32.19 -2.15
N SER A 335 23.14 31.36 -1.47
CA SER A 335 22.87 29.90 -1.40
C SER A 335 21.92 29.51 -0.27
N ARG A 336 21.65 30.39 0.69
CA ARG A 336 20.74 30.06 1.80
C ARG A 336 19.32 29.90 1.28
N ARG A 337 18.59 29.03 1.95
CA ARG A 337 17.16 28.89 1.71
C ARG A 337 16.44 30.16 2.16
N MET A 338 15.54 30.64 1.31
CA MET A 338 14.57 31.67 1.66
C MET A 338 13.79 31.25 2.92
N SER A 339 13.62 32.20 3.84
CA SER A 339 12.85 32.02 5.07
C SER A 339 11.34 32.15 4.82
N THR A 340 10.53 31.73 5.79
CA THR A 340 9.07 31.91 5.73
C THR A 340 8.68 33.38 5.64
N GLU A 341 9.38 34.27 6.35
CA GLU A 341 9.08 35.71 6.33
C GLU A 341 9.45 36.37 5.00
N GLU A 342 10.62 36.04 4.43
CA GLU A 342 10.97 36.50 3.09
C GLU A 342 9.99 36.01 2.03
N PHE A 343 9.53 34.76 2.16
CA PHE A 343 8.51 34.23 1.25
C PHE A 343 7.15 34.92 1.40
N LYS A 344 6.76 35.29 2.62
CA LYS A 344 5.55 36.08 2.89
C LYS A 344 5.64 37.46 2.24
N GLU A 345 6.79 38.14 2.38
CA GLU A 345 7.03 39.45 1.77
C GLU A 345 7.02 39.36 0.24
N GLU A 346 7.70 38.37 -0.34
CA GLU A 346 7.68 38.09 -1.78
C GLU A 346 6.23 37.92 -2.28
N LEU A 347 5.45 37.09 -1.60
CA LEU A 347 4.06 36.84 -2.01
C LEU A 347 3.15 38.04 -1.82
N SER A 348 3.36 38.87 -0.81
CA SER A 348 2.57 40.09 -0.62
C SER A 348 2.68 41.04 -1.80
N ASN A 349 3.84 41.05 -2.48
CA ASN A 349 4.06 41.83 -3.71
C ASN A 349 3.40 41.22 -4.96
N ILE A 350 3.06 39.92 -4.93
CA ILE A 350 2.45 39.21 -6.05
C ILE A 350 0.92 39.16 -5.92
N ASN A 351 0.42 38.83 -4.73
CA ASN A 351 -1.00 38.66 -4.45
C ASN A 351 -1.32 38.95 -2.98
N ASP A 352 -1.74 40.17 -2.71
CA ASP A 352 -2.11 40.68 -1.38
C ASP A 352 -3.33 39.97 -0.76
N LYS A 353 -4.15 39.27 -1.55
CA LYS A 353 -5.36 38.54 -1.13
C LYS A 353 -5.06 37.16 -0.51
N VAL A 354 -3.82 36.71 -0.57
CA VAL A 354 -3.38 35.42 -0.01
C VAL A 354 -2.45 35.68 1.17
N GLU A 355 -2.68 34.99 2.27
CA GLU A 355 -1.84 35.00 3.47
C GLU A 355 -1.23 33.63 3.70
N ILE A 356 0.05 33.59 4.08
CA ILE A 356 0.73 32.33 4.41
C ILE A 356 0.67 32.10 5.92
N ILE A 357 0.09 30.96 6.30
CA ILE A 357 -0.15 30.57 7.70
C ILE A 357 0.66 29.33 8.13
N GLY A 358 1.54 28.82 7.26
CA GLY A 358 2.41 27.67 7.58
C GLY A 358 3.86 27.95 7.17
N ASP A 359 4.75 27.04 7.56
CA ASP A 359 6.18 27.22 7.33
C ASP A 359 6.58 26.96 5.89
N PHE A 360 7.37 27.88 5.34
CA PHE A 360 7.98 27.69 4.04
C PHE A 360 9.12 26.69 4.16
N ALA A 361 8.82 25.46 3.79
CA ALA A 361 9.85 24.51 3.45
C ALA A 361 10.45 24.92 2.10
N GLY A 362 9.84 24.69 0.95
CA GLY A 362 10.50 25.05 -0.32
C GLY A 362 9.53 25.15 -1.48
N ALA A 363 10.03 25.55 -2.65
CA ALA A 363 9.22 25.90 -3.82
C ALA A 363 8.16 24.85 -4.21
N ASN A 364 8.46 23.56 -4.00
CA ASN A 364 7.60 22.44 -4.37
C ASN A 364 6.94 21.73 -3.17
N THR A 365 7.26 22.14 -1.94
CA THR A 365 6.63 21.58 -0.73
C THR A 365 5.35 22.36 -0.45
N ARG A 366 4.23 21.66 -0.25
CA ARG A 366 2.96 22.34 -0.03
C ARG A 366 3.00 23.14 1.27
N ILE A 367 2.63 24.40 1.19
CA ILE A 367 2.48 25.32 2.31
C ILE A 367 1.01 25.58 2.58
N LYS A 368 0.66 25.90 3.81
CA LYS A 368 -0.70 26.26 4.20
C LYS A 368 -0.92 27.76 3.95
N ALA A 369 -1.95 28.10 3.20
CA ALA A 369 -2.33 29.47 2.86
C ALA A 369 -3.81 29.72 3.21
N GLN A 370 -4.14 30.98 3.47
CA GLN A 370 -5.48 31.46 3.77
C GLN A 370 -5.85 32.60 2.81
N CYS A 371 -7.12 32.67 2.42
CA CYS A 371 -7.62 33.72 1.56
C CYS A 371 -8.20 34.83 2.43
N LYS A 372 -7.69 36.06 2.30
CA LYS A 372 -8.18 37.21 3.06
C LYS A 372 -9.61 37.64 2.70
N ILE A 373 -10.15 37.15 1.58
CA ILE A 373 -11.52 37.47 1.11
C ILE A 373 -12.56 36.51 1.70
N CYS A 374 -12.31 35.21 1.65
CA CYS A 374 -13.30 34.19 2.03
C CYS A 374 -12.88 33.31 3.21
N ASN A 375 -11.74 33.62 3.83
CA ASN A 375 -11.11 32.89 4.95
C ASN A 375 -10.90 31.40 4.70
N TYR A 376 -10.96 30.97 3.44
CA TYR A 376 -10.72 29.58 3.09
C TYR A 376 -9.23 29.27 3.25
N GLU A 377 -8.92 28.19 3.95
CA GLU A 377 -7.57 27.67 4.12
C GLU A 377 -7.32 26.50 3.17
N TRP A 378 -6.16 26.49 2.50
CA TRP A 378 -5.78 25.38 1.64
C TRP A 378 -4.27 25.16 1.61
N HIS A 379 -3.89 23.94 1.21
CA HIS A 379 -2.50 23.62 0.93
C HIS A 379 -2.17 23.84 -0.54
N VAL A 380 -1.11 24.59 -0.82
CA VAL A 380 -0.70 24.99 -2.17
C VAL A 380 0.81 24.92 -2.32
N ARG A 381 1.30 24.73 -3.54
CA ARG A 381 2.74 24.82 -3.82
C ARG A 381 3.15 26.29 -3.93
N PRO A 382 4.22 26.72 -3.23
CA PRO A 382 4.77 28.06 -3.38
C PRO A 382 5.03 28.48 -4.83
N SER A 383 5.54 27.58 -5.67
CA SER A 383 5.74 27.85 -7.10
C SER A 383 4.45 28.22 -7.83
N SER A 384 3.29 27.68 -7.45
CA SER A 384 2.00 28.07 -8.02
C SER A 384 1.56 29.46 -7.55
N LEU A 385 1.85 29.83 -6.30
CA LEU A 385 1.55 31.17 -5.78
C LEU A 385 2.38 32.24 -6.47
N ARG A 386 3.67 31.96 -6.76
CA ARG A 386 4.55 32.85 -7.54
C ARG A 386 4.06 33.09 -8.96
N LEU A 387 3.32 32.15 -9.54
CA LEU A 387 2.65 32.31 -10.84
C LEU A 387 1.32 33.10 -10.74
N GLY A 388 1.00 33.66 -9.57
CA GLY A 388 -0.23 34.44 -9.34
C GLY A 388 -1.47 33.61 -9.02
N THR A 389 -1.34 32.30 -8.75
CA THR A 389 -2.50 31.46 -8.41
C THR A 389 -3.12 31.89 -7.08
N GLY A 390 -4.41 32.22 -7.09
CA GLY A 390 -5.15 32.66 -5.90
C GLY A 390 -5.96 31.55 -5.21
N CYS A 391 -6.98 31.98 -4.45
CA CYS A 391 -7.87 31.08 -3.73
C CYS A 391 -8.74 30.23 -4.68
N PRO A 392 -8.72 28.89 -4.57
CA PRO A 392 -9.53 28.03 -5.45
C PRO A 392 -11.03 28.16 -5.19
N LYS A 393 -11.44 28.56 -3.98
CA LYS A 393 -12.85 28.81 -3.64
C LYS A 393 -13.39 30.04 -4.36
N CYS A 394 -12.66 31.15 -4.30
CA CYS A 394 -13.03 32.39 -5.01
C CYS A 394 -12.97 32.22 -6.54
N ALA A 395 -12.02 31.43 -7.05
CA ALA A 395 -11.91 31.14 -8.48
C ALA A 395 -12.97 30.13 -8.99
N GLY A 396 -13.77 29.52 -8.10
CA GLY A 396 -14.75 28.49 -8.48
C GLY A 396 -14.13 27.17 -8.94
N THR A 397 -12.83 26.95 -8.70
CA THR A 397 -12.09 25.73 -9.09
C THR A 397 -12.03 24.71 -7.95
N LEU A 398 -12.55 25.06 -6.77
CA LEU A 398 -12.62 24.16 -5.62
C LEU A 398 -13.50 22.95 -5.94
N LYS A 399 -12.91 21.76 -5.86
CA LYS A 399 -13.65 20.51 -6.05
C LYS A 399 -14.52 20.24 -4.83
N MET A 400 -15.76 19.83 -5.09
CA MET A 400 -16.70 19.39 -4.06
C MET A 400 -16.16 18.20 -3.27
N THR A 401 -16.40 18.16 -1.98
CA THR A 401 -16.03 17.07 -1.06
C THR A 401 -17.09 15.98 -1.00
N HIS A 402 -16.77 14.84 -0.37
CA HIS A 402 -17.74 13.77 -0.15
C HIS A 402 -18.96 14.20 0.68
N ASN A 403 -18.76 14.98 1.74
CA ASN A 403 -19.85 15.45 2.59
C ASN A 403 -20.75 16.44 1.86
N GLU A 404 -20.16 17.41 1.14
CA GLU A 404 -20.94 18.34 0.31
C GLU A 404 -21.72 17.61 -0.79
N PHE A 405 -21.17 16.52 -1.35
CA PHE A 405 -21.89 15.65 -2.27
C PHE A 405 -23.10 14.98 -1.59
N ILE A 406 -22.94 14.42 -0.38
CA ILE A 406 -24.04 13.80 0.37
C ILE A 406 -25.13 14.81 0.71
N GLU A 407 -24.77 16.00 1.17
CA GLU A 407 -25.73 17.06 1.51
C GLU A 407 -26.54 17.48 0.27
N LYS A 408 -25.87 17.79 -0.84
CA LYS A 408 -26.55 18.13 -2.10
C LYS A 408 -27.42 16.98 -2.61
N LEU A 409 -26.94 15.74 -2.55
CA LEU A 409 -27.72 14.58 -2.97
C LEU A 409 -28.97 14.40 -2.10
N SER A 410 -28.85 14.58 -0.78
CA SER A 410 -29.96 14.43 0.16
C SER A 410 -31.04 15.49 -0.04
N LEU A 411 -30.64 16.73 -0.35
CA LEU A 411 -31.55 17.82 -0.69
C LEU A 411 -32.31 17.57 -2.00
N LEU A 412 -31.61 17.05 -3.02
CA LEU A 412 -32.17 16.89 -4.36
C LEU A 412 -32.93 15.56 -4.56
N GLN A 413 -32.50 14.49 -3.89
CA GLN A 413 -33.01 13.13 -4.04
C GLN A 413 -32.94 12.37 -2.69
N PRO A 414 -33.79 12.70 -1.70
CA PRO A 414 -33.72 12.17 -0.33
C PRO A 414 -33.90 10.64 -0.23
N ASN A 415 -34.48 10.05 -1.28
CA ASN A 415 -34.73 8.61 -1.41
C ASN A 415 -33.54 7.83 -2.00
N ILE A 416 -32.38 8.45 -2.19
CA ILE A 416 -31.15 7.82 -2.68
C ILE A 416 -30.06 7.99 -1.62
N ILE A 417 -29.32 6.93 -1.33
CA ILE A 417 -28.17 6.97 -0.43
C ILE A 417 -26.90 6.45 -1.13
N PRO A 418 -25.75 7.12 -0.96
CA PRO A 418 -24.49 6.59 -1.44
C PRO A 418 -23.99 5.45 -0.54
N LEU A 419 -23.47 4.40 -1.18
CA LEU A 419 -22.84 3.24 -0.54
C LEU A 419 -21.31 3.26 -0.67
N THR A 420 -20.77 4.07 -1.59
CA THR A 420 -19.33 4.27 -1.76
C THR A 420 -18.97 5.74 -1.60
N GLU A 421 -17.71 6.02 -1.27
CA GLU A 421 -17.19 7.38 -1.19
C GLU A 421 -17.26 8.09 -2.55
N TYR A 422 -17.49 9.40 -2.52
CA TYR A 422 -17.41 10.26 -3.69
C TYR A 422 -15.96 10.68 -3.89
N ILE A 423 -15.43 10.43 -5.10
CA ILE A 423 -14.05 10.78 -5.45
C ILE A 423 -14.02 12.08 -6.26
N ASN A 424 -14.80 12.14 -7.34
CA ASN A 424 -14.97 13.30 -8.22
C ASN A 424 -16.24 13.14 -9.08
N ILE A 425 -16.54 14.13 -9.91
CA ILE A 425 -17.78 14.18 -10.72
C ILE A 425 -17.86 13.07 -11.80
N ASP A 426 -16.70 12.58 -12.26
CA ASP A 426 -16.58 11.61 -13.36
C ASP A 426 -16.54 10.15 -12.86
N ALA A 427 -16.01 9.93 -11.66
CA ALA A 427 -15.91 8.63 -11.01
C ALA A 427 -17.30 8.14 -10.58
N ARG A 428 -17.63 6.88 -10.88
CA ARG A 428 -18.93 6.32 -10.53
C ARG A 428 -19.06 6.10 -9.02
N VAL A 429 -20.18 6.53 -8.47
CA VAL A 429 -20.60 6.25 -7.09
C VAL A 429 -21.66 5.14 -7.10
N THR A 430 -21.53 4.17 -6.20
CA THR A 430 -22.56 3.15 -5.99
C THR A 430 -23.58 3.68 -5.00
N ILE A 431 -24.86 3.60 -5.36
CA ILE A 431 -25.97 4.16 -4.59
C ILE A 431 -27.11 3.17 -4.44
N LYS A 432 -27.94 3.35 -3.41
CA LYS A 432 -29.11 2.54 -3.10
C LYS A 432 -30.37 3.41 -3.03
N CYS A 433 -31.45 2.93 -3.63
CA CYS A 433 -32.77 3.55 -3.49
C CYS A 433 -33.42 3.09 -2.18
N LYS A 434 -33.83 4.04 -1.33
CA LYS A 434 -34.58 3.77 -0.09
C LYS A 434 -35.97 3.17 -0.35
N VAL A 435 -36.61 3.53 -1.47
CA VAL A 435 -37.98 3.11 -1.80
C VAL A 435 -38.04 1.65 -2.22
N CYS A 436 -37.21 1.22 -3.18
CA CYS A 436 -37.27 -0.15 -3.73
C CYS A 436 -36.05 -1.02 -3.39
N GLY A 437 -35.07 -0.48 -2.65
CA GLY A 437 -33.84 -1.19 -2.27
C GLY A 437 -32.83 -1.40 -3.41
N TYR A 438 -33.13 -1.00 -4.65
CA TYR A 438 -32.26 -1.23 -5.80
C TYR A 438 -30.91 -0.52 -5.67
N ILE A 439 -29.82 -1.23 -6.00
CA ILE A 439 -28.43 -0.74 -5.93
C ILE A 439 -27.87 -0.62 -7.34
N TRP A 440 -27.23 0.52 -7.66
CA TRP A 440 -26.57 0.72 -8.95
C TRP A 440 -25.41 1.71 -8.85
N ALA A 441 -24.47 1.63 -9.79
CA ALA A 441 -23.39 2.59 -9.94
C ALA A 441 -23.71 3.63 -11.01
N THR A 442 -23.49 4.92 -10.73
CA THR A 442 -23.71 6.02 -11.69
C THR A 442 -22.70 7.15 -11.46
N GLN A 443 -22.53 8.03 -12.44
CA GLN A 443 -21.72 9.24 -12.24
C GLN A 443 -22.51 10.26 -11.39
N PRO A 444 -21.85 10.93 -10.41
CA PRO A 444 -22.44 11.97 -9.58
C PRO A 444 -23.15 13.09 -10.38
N TYR A 445 -22.64 13.46 -11.56
CA TYR A 445 -23.29 14.44 -12.43
C TYR A 445 -24.77 14.11 -12.71
N HIS A 446 -25.10 12.85 -13.03
CA HIS A 446 -26.47 12.44 -13.33
C HIS A 446 -27.43 12.54 -12.13
N LEU A 447 -26.89 12.52 -10.92
CA LEU A 447 -27.65 12.66 -9.68
C LEU A 447 -27.89 14.11 -9.29
N LEU A 448 -26.96 15.00 -9.64
CA LEU A 448 -26.95 16.40 -9.22
C LEU A 448 -27.33 17.38 -10.33
N ALA A 449 -27.50 16.92 -11.57
CA ALA A 449 -27.81 17.78 -12.71
C ALA A 449 -29.05 18.66 -12.45
N LYS A 450 -28.99 19.91 -12.94
CA LYS A 450 -30.11 20.87 -12.90
C LYS A 450 -31.23 20.46 -13.86
N LEU A 451 -30.88 19.99 -15.06
CA LEU A 451 -31.79 19.52 -16.10
C LEU A 451 -31.55 18.02 -16.36
N ASN A 452 -32.60 17.26 -16.67
CA ASN A 452 -32.54 15.81 -16.96
C ASN A 452 -31.91 14.94 -15.87
N ARG A 453 -32.12 15.30 -14.60
CA ARG A 453 -31.69 14.50 -13.44
C ARG A 453 -32.30 13.10 -13.48
N THR A 454 -31.47 12.08 -13.28
CA THR A 454 -31.93 10.68 -13.27
C THR A 454 -32.03 10.17 -11.84
N GLY A 455 -33.18 9.58 -11.50
CA GLY A 455 -33.40 8.89 -10.23
C GLY A 455 -33.18 7.38 -10.32
N CYS A 456 -33.84 6.63 -9.43
CA CYS A 456 -33.75 5.18 -9.43
C CYS A 456 -34.26 4.58 -10.76
N PRO A 457 -33.44 3.81 -11.49
CA PRO A 457 -33.87 3.22 -12.76
C PRO A 457 -34.92 2.12 -12.56
N LYS A 458 -34.96 1.45 -11.40
CA LYS A 458 -35.99 0.43 -11.10
C LYS A 458 -37.36 1.07 -10.87
N CYS A 459 -37.43 2.15 -10.09
CA CYS A 459 -38.67 2.90 -9.87
C CYS A 459 -39.21 3.56 -11.16
N SER A 460 -38.34 3.84 -12.12
CA SER A 460 -38.71 4.44 -13.41
C SER A 460 -38.87 3.43 -14.55
N ASN A 461 -38.88 2.12 -14.26
CA ASN A 461 -38.96 1.03 -15.25
C ASN A 461 -37.90 1.10 -16.37
N LYS A 462 -36.75 1.72 -16.07
CA LYS A 462 -35.57 1.81 -16.94
C LYS A 462 -34.41 0.92 -16.46
N ALA A 463 -34.62 0.12 -15.41
CA ALA A 463 -33.62 -0.81 -14.90
C ALA A 463 -33.27 -1.86 -15.94
N ARG A 464 -31.98 -2.13 -16.09
CA ARG A 464 -31.51 -3.27 -16.87
C ARG A 464 -31.80 -4.53 -16.08
N ARG A 465 -32.27 -5.58 -16.78
CA ARG A 465 -32.49 -6.90 -16.19
C ARG A 465 -31.17 -7.43 -15.60
N SER A 466 -31.21 -7.89 -14.34
CA SER A 466 -30.06 -8.53 -13.70
C SER A 466 -29.88 -9.98 -14.17
N HIS A 467 -28.78 -10.63 -13.77
CA HIS A 467 -28.60 -12.06 -14.02
C HIS A 467 -29.68 -12.89 -13.33
N ASP A 468 -29.98 -12.59 -12.07
CA ASP A 468 -30.93 -13.33 -11.27
C ASP A 468 -32.37 -13.16 -11.80
N ASP A 469 -32.74 -11.94 -12.17
CA ASP A 469 -34.05 -11.67 -12.81
C ASP A 469 -34.19 -12.50 -14.11
N PHE A 470 -33.12 -12.58 -14.91
CA PHE A 470 -33.11 -13.38 -16.13
C PHE A 470 -33.23 -14.88 -15.85
N VAL A 471 -32.47 -15.41 -14.88
CA VAL A 471 -32.53 -16.83 -14.53
C VAL A 471 -33.91 -17.21 -13.99
N ALA A 472 -34.50 -16.39 -13.13
CA ALA A 472 -35.85 -16.60 -12.60
C ALA A 472 -36.91 -16.61 -13.73
N GLU A 473 -36.83 -15.66 -14.66
CA GLU A 473 -37.76 -15.56 -15.78
C GLU A 473 -37.64 -16.76 -16.74
N ILE A 474 -36.41 -17.20 -17.06
CA ILE A 474 -36.20 -18.38 -17.91
C ILE A 474 -36.65 -19.66 -17.21
N THR A 475 -36.40 -19.81 -15.91
CA THR A 475 -36.85 -20.99 -15.15
C THR A 475 -38.38 -21.13 -15.22
N ARG A 476 -39.10 -20.02 -15.17
CA ARG A 476 -40.57 -19.98 -15.30
C ARG A 476 -41.04 -20.27 -16.74
N LEU A 477 -40.39 -19.69 -17.75
CA LEU A 477 -40.81 -19.81 -19.14
C LEU A 477 -40.41 -21.15 -19.78
N LEU A 478 -39.25 -21.67 -19.41
CA LEU A 478 -38.61 -22.84 -19.99
C LEU A 478 -38.04 -23.74 -18.87
N PRO A 479 -38.89 -24.45 -18.11
CA PRO A 479 -38.45 -25.25 -16.94
C PRO A 479 -37.41 -26.33 -17.26
N THR A 480 -37.37 -26.77 -18.52
CA THR A 480 -36.44 -27.80 -19.02
C THR A 480 -35.07 -27.24 -19.41
N ILE A 481 -34.83 -25.94 -19.26
CA ILE A 481 -33.59 -25.26 -19.63
C ILE A 481 -32.87 -24.73 -18.38
N LYS A 482 -31.67 -25.24 -18.14
CA LYS A 482 -30.76 -24.78 -17.10
C LYS A 482 -29.78 -23.75 -17.66
N ILE A 483 -29.68 -22.58 -17.02
CA ILE A 483 -28.69 -21.55 -17.34
C ILE A 483 -27.34 -21.95 -16.71
N ILE A 484 -26.27 -21.99 -17.51
CA ILE A 484 -24.89 -22.30 -17.06
C ILE A 484 -24.01 -21.05 -17.09
N GLY A 485 -24.15 -20.21 -18.13
CA GLY A 485 -23.36 -19.00 -18.27
C GLY A 485 -23.90 -17.80 -17.49
N THR A 486 -23.13 -16.71 -17.48
CA THR A 486 -23.55 -15.43 -16.90
C THR A 486 -24.32 -14.59 -17.93
N TYR A 487 -25.44 -14.00 -17.51
CA TYR A 487 -26.21 -13.09 -18.35
C TYR A 487 -25.57 -11.70 -18.36
N VAL A 488 -25.27 -11.20 -19.56
CA VAL A 488 -24.67 -9.86 -19.74
C VAL A 488 -25.65 -8.92 -20.45
N SER A 489 -26.27 -9.37 -21.54
CA SER A 489 -27.30 -8.63 -22.28
C SER A 489 -28.13 -9.56 -23.15
N ARG A 490 -29.26 -9.06 -23.68
CA ARG A 490 -30.12 -9.83 -24.59
C ARG A 490 -29.46 -10.28 -25.90
N HIS A 491 -28.35 -9.64 -26.28
CA HIS A 491 -27.65 -9.83 -27.55
C HIS A 491 -26.34 -10.63 -27.42
N LYS A 492 -25.85 -10.85 -26.20
CA LYS A 492 -24.66 -11.70 -25.99
C LYS A 492 -25.11 -13.14 -25.72
N PRO A 493 -24.58 -14.13 -26.45
CA PRO A 493 -24.95 -15.53 -26.23
C PRO A 493 -24.56 -16.00 -24.83
N ILE A 494 -25.36 -16.89 -24.27
CA ILE A 494 -25.20 -17.50 -22.96
C ILE A 494 -25.24 -19.02 -23.10
N LEU A 495 -24.42 -19.72 -22.31
CA LEU A 495 -24.39 -21.17 -22.29
C LEU A 495 -25.57 -21.71 -21.50
N VAL A 496 -26.34 -22.62 -22.09
CA VAL A 496 -27.50 -23.28 -21.47
C VAL A 496 -27.47 -24.78 -21.70
N GLN A 497 -28.14 -25.53 -20.83
CA GLN A 497 -28.28 -26.98 -20.91
C GLN A 497 -29.74 -27.39 -20.86
N CYS A 498 -30.14 -28.33 -21.71
CA CYS A 498 -31.46 -28.95 -21.62
C CYS A 498 -31.42 -30.08 -20.59
N SER A 499 -32.33 -30.03 -19.62
CA SER A 499 -32.46 -31.05 -18.57
C SER A 499 -33.04 -32.38 -19.08
N GLU A 500 -33.78 -32.37 -20.20
CA GLU A 500 -34.37 -33.59 -20.76
C GLU A 500 -33.36 -34.44 -21.56
N CYS A 501 -32.51 -33.80 -22.37
CA CYS A 501 -31.59 -34.52 -23.26
C CYS A 501 -30.11 -34.26 -22.95
N GLY A 502 -29.80 -33.51 -21.91
CA GLY A 502 -28.44 -33.18 -21.47
C GLY A 502 -27.66 -32.23 -22.38
N LYS A 503 -28.20 -31.84 -23.54
CA LYS A 503 -27.48 -31.06 -24.56
C LYS A 503 -27.15 -29.66 -24.06
N ILE A 504 -25.89 -29.26 -24.26
CA ILE A 504 -25.37 -27.92 -23.94
C ILE A 504 -25.21 -27.12 -25.24
N TRP A 505 -25.63 -25.85 -25.27
CA TRP A 505 -25.41 -24.98 -26.43
C TRP A 505 -25.38 -23.49 -26.05
N GLN A 506 -24.88 -22.67 -26.98
CA GLN A 506 -24.92 -21.21 -26.90
C GLN A 506 -26.28 -20.69 -27.40
N ALA A 507 -27.03 -20.05 -26.53
CA ALA A 507 -28.33 -19.47 -26.83
C ALA A 507 -28.28 -17.95 -26.71
N TYR A 508 -29.00 -17.23 -27.58
CA TYR A 508 -29.22 -15.80 -27.37
C TYR A 508 -30.33 -15.62 -26.31
N PRO A 509 -30.09 -14.90 -25.21
CA PRO A 509 -31.09 -14.65 -24.17
C PRO A 509 -32.39 -14.08 -24.73
N GLY A 510 -32.31 -13.19 -25.73
CA GLY A 510 -33.48 -12.63 -26.41
C GLY A 510 -34.40 -13.67 -27.06
N ASN A 511 -33.87 -14.83 -27.49
CA ASN A 511 -34.66 -15.91 -28.09
C ASN A 511 -35.25 -16.83 -27.02
N LEU A 512 -34.52 -17.08 -25.94
CA LEU A 512 -35.00 -17.85 -24.79
C LEU A 512 -36.22 -17.15 -24.16
N LEU A 513 -36.16 -15.83 -24.01
CA LEU A 513 -37.27 -15.00 -23.51
C LEU A 513 -38.51 -15.02 -24.42
N ARG A 514 -38.34 -15.33 -25.73
CA ARG A 514 -39.46 -15.55 -26.66
C ARG A 514 -39.96 -17.00 -26.66
N GLY A 515 -39.46 -17.86 -25.77
CA GLY A 515 -39.89 -19.26 -25.64
C GLY A 515 -39.15 -20.26 -26.53
N SER A 516 -37.99 -19.90 -27.10
CA SER A 516 -37.19 -20.86 -27.88
C SER A 516 -36.59 -21.95 -26.98
N SER A 517 -36.98 -23.20 -27.17
CA SER A 517 -36.54 -24.35 -26.37
C SER A 517 -35.47 -25.22 -27.06
N CYS A 518 -35.15 -26.39 -26.48
CA CYS A 518 -34.17 -27.33 -27.03
C CYS A 518 -34.60 -27.86 -28.42
N LYS A 519 -33.87 -27.45 -29.46
CA LYS A 519 -34.10 -27.89 -30.85
C LYS A 519 -33.96 -29.42 -31.01
N SER A 520 -33.08 -30.05 -30.24
CA SER A 520 -32.85 -31.50 -30.33
C SER A 520 -34.03 -32.31 -29.79
N CYS A 521 -34.64 -31.91 -28.67
CA CYS A 521 -35.88 -32.53 -28.19
C CYS A 521 -37.03 -32.34 -29.18
N LYS A 522 -37.17 -31.12 -29.74
CA LYS A 522 -38.20 -30.82 -30.74
C LYS A 522 -38.07 -31.70 -32.00
N MET A 523 -36.85 -31.93 -32.48
CA MET A 523 -36.61 -32.81 -33.63
C MET A 523 -36.92 -34.27 -33.32
N LYS A 524 -36.49 -34.81 -32.17
CA LYS A 524 -36.80 -36.20 -31.77
C LYS A 524 -38.31 -36.46 -31.71
N ASN A 525 -39.08 -35.57 -31.07
CA ASN A 525 -40.54 -35.68 -31.03
C ASN A 525 -41.18 -35.61 -32.42
N THR A 526 -40.64 -34.78 -33.32
CA THR A 526 -41.15 -34.67 -34.69
C THR A 526 -40.92 -35.96 -35.48
N ILE A 527 -39.75 -36.60 -35.32
CA ILE A 527 -39.42 -37.88 -35.97
C ILE A 527 -40.34 -38.98 -35.45
N GLN A 528 -40.51 -39.08 -34.14
CA GLN A 528 -41.38 -40.10 -33.51
C GLN A 528 -42.85 -39.98 -33.94
N GLN A 529 -43.34 -38.76 -34.19
CA GLN A 529 -44.69 -38.58 -34.74
C GLN A 529 -44.81 -39.00 -36.21
N ARG A 530 -43.74 -38.89 -37.00
CA ARG A 530 -43.72 -39.26 -38.42
C ARG A 530 -43.53 -40.77 -38.66
N SER A 531 -43.05 -41.53 -37.69
CA SER A 531 -42.77 -42.97 -37.79
C SER A 531 -43.92 -43.87 -37.31
N LYS A 532 -45.12 -43.34 -37.08
CA LYS A 532 -46.28 -44.15 -36.67
C LYS A 532 -46.74 -45.04 -37.82
N LYS A 533 -46.88 -46.35 -37.58
CA LYS A 533 -47.44 -47.30 -38.56
C LYS A 533 -48.96 -47.16 -38.61
N ILE A 534 -49.58 -47.66 -39.68
CA ILE A 534 -51.02 -47.50 -39.94
C ILE A 534 -51.64 -48.89 -39.89
N ARG A 535 -52.70 -49.07 -39.10
CA ARG A 535 -53.44 -50.32 -39.04
C ARG A 535 -54.82 -50.14 -39.66
N CYS A 536 -55.21 -51.06 -40.53
CA CYS A 536 -56.62 -51.24 -40.88
C CYS A 536 -57.27 -52.08 -39.78
N ILE A 537 -58.16 -51.49 -38.99
CA ILE A 537 -58.83 -52.17 -37.87
C ILE A 537 -59.72 -53.30 -38.38
N THR A 538 -60.41 -53.07 -39.51
CA THR A 538 -61.35 -54.03 -40.09
C THR A 538 -60.67 -55.31 -40.58
N THR A 539 -59.42 -55.23 -41.06
CA THR A 539 -58.68 -56.39 -41.60
C THR A 539 -57.52 -56.85 -40.72
N GLY A 540 -57.11 -56.05 -39.73
CA GLY A 540 -55.97 -56.31 -38.87
C GLY A 540 -54.60 -56.01 -39.49
N GLU A 541 -54.54 -55.62 -40.77
CA GLU A 541 -53.29 -55.41 -41.50
C GLU A 541 -52.58 -54.11 -41.10
N ILE A 542 -51.24 -54.16 -41.08
CA ILE A 542 -50.39 -53.04 -40.68
C ILE A 542 -49.49 -52.63 -41.84
N PHE A 543 -49.50 -51.34 -42.15
CA PHE A 543 -48.76 -50.72 -43.23
C PHE A 543 -47.70 -49.77 -42.68
N SER A 544 -46.56 -49.71 -43.37
CA SER A 544 -45.47 -48.80 -43.00
C SER A 544 -45.75 -47.38 -43.48
N THR A 545 -46.53 -47.22 -44.54
CA THR A 545 -46.93 -45.93 -45.11
C THR A 545 -48.40 -45.88 -45.55
N PHE A 546 -48.96 -44.67 -45.63
CA PHE A 546 -50.31 -44.46 -46.16
C PHE A 546 -50.44 -44.82 -47.64
N ARG A 547 -49.33 -44.87 -48.37
CA ARG A 547 -49.30 -45.21 -49.79
C ARG A 547 -49.50 -46.71 -50.00
N GLU A 548 -48.81 -47.54 -49.22
CA GLU A 548 -49.00 -49.00 -49.25
C GLU A 548 -50.46 -49.38 -48.93
N ALA A 549 -51.03 -48.75 -47.89
CA ALA A 549 -52.44 -48.96 -47.52
C ALA A 549 -53.40 -48.49 -48.63
N ALA A 550 -53.12 -47.34 -49.24
CA ALA A 550 -53.93 -46.77 -50.30
C ALA A 550 -53.94 -47.61 -51.58
N GLU A 551 -52.78 -48.09 -52.02
CA GLU A 551 -52.63 -48.91 -53.23
C GLU A 551 -53.36 -50.25 -53.06
N LYS A 552 -53.26 -50.88 -51.88
CA LYS A 552 -53.88 -52.19 -51.64
C LYS A 552 -55.40 -52.15 -51.67
N TYR A 553 -56.01 -51.15 -51.04
CA TYR A 553 -57.47 -51.06 -50.92
C TYR A 553 -58.10 -50.14 -51.97
N ASN A 554 -57.30 -49.57 -52.87
CA ASN A 554 -57.72 -48.59 -53.87
C ASN A 554 -58.45 -47.39 -53.27
N ILE A 555 -57.89 -46.83 -52.19
CA ILE A 555 -58.42 -45.69 -51.43
C ILE A 555 -57.38 -44.57 -51.40
N SER A 556 -57.79 -43.30 -51.39
CA SER A 556 -56.83 -42.19 -51.24
C SER A 556 -56.05 -42.24 -49.91
N SER A 557 -54.71 -42.09 -49.99
CA SER A 557 -53.85 -41.95 -48.81
C SER A 557 -54.29 -40.81 -47.88
N SER A 558 -54.84 -39.73 -48.42
CA SER A 558 -55.38 -38.61 -47.65
C SER A 558 -56.64 -38.99 -46.89
N ALA A 559 -57.51 -39.84 -47.47
CA ALA A 559 -58.71 -40.34 -46.80
C ALA A 559 -58.34 -41.26 -45.62
N ILE A 560 -57.35 -42.14 -45.80
CA ILE A 560 -56.83 -43.00 -44.73
C ILE A 560 -56.20 -42.14 -43.61
N CYS A 561 -55.39 -41.13 -43.96
CA CYS A 561 -54.77 -40.21 -42.99
C CYS A 561 -55.80 -39.46 -42.14
N LEU A 562 -56.89 -38.99 -42.75
CA LEU A 562 -58.00 -38.36 -42.03
C LEU A 562 -58.68 -39.33 -41.05
N CYS A 563 -58.74 -40.63 -41.38
CA CYS A 563 -59.33 -41.66 -40.53
C CYS A 563 -58.49 -41.97 -39.29
N CYS A 564 -57.16 -42.01 -39.45
CA CYS A 564 -56.24 -42.25 -38.34
C CYS A 564 -56.16 -41.08 -37.35
N GLY A 565 -56.70 -39.91 -37.67
CA GLY A 565 -56.78 -38.76 -36.77
C GLY A 565 -57.73 -38.96 -35.58
N ASN A 566 -57.68 -38.03 -34.61
CA ASN A 566 -58.54 -38.05 -33.42
C ASN A 566 -59.99 -37.58 -33.67
N ASN A 567 -60.47 -37.58 -34.92
CA ASN A 567 -61.83 -37.15 -35.23
C ASN A 567 -62.79 -38.35 -35.25
N PRO A 568 -63.70 -38.49 -34.26
CA PRO A 568 -64.60 -39.65 -34.16
C PRO A 568 -65.62 -39.74 -35.31
N LYS A 569 -65.86 -38.64 -36.06
CA LYS A 569 -66.81 -38.61 -37.19
C LYS A 569 -66.23 -39.10 -38.51
N ARG A 570 -64.92 -39.35 -38.58
CA ARG A 570 -64.21 -39.76 -39.79
C ARG A 570 -63.30 -40.91 -39.42
N LYS A 571 -63.85 -42.10 -39.27
CA LYS A 571 -63.10 -43.33 -38.95
C LYS A 571 -63.03 -44.32 -40.12
N HIS A 572 -63.86 -44.12 -41.13
CA HIS A 572 -64.00 -45.03 -42.25
C HIS A 572 -63.54 -44.39 -43.57
N ALA A 573 -62.74 -45.13 -44.34
CA ALA A 573 -62.42 -44.82 -45.73
C ALA A 573 -62.52 -46.11 -46.55
N GLY A 574 -63.20 -46.06 -47.69
CA GLY A 574 -63.49 -47.24 -48.53
C GLY A 574 -64.24 -48.36 -47.82
N GLY A 575 -65.05 -48.03 -46.81
CA GLY A 575 -65.77 -49.01 -45.97
C GLY A 575 -64.95 -49.67 -44.86
N LEU A 576 -63.66 -49.29 -44.71
CA LEU A 576 -62.74 -49.86 -43.72
C LEU A 576 -62.35 -48.84 -42.67
N GLU A 577 -62.11 -49.30 -41.43
CA GLU A 577 -61.71 -48.47 -40.29
C GLU A 577 -60.18 -48.44 -40.12
N TRP A 578 -59.63 -47.28 -39.77
CA TRP A 578 -58.18 -47.04 -39.77
C TRP A 578 -57.68 -46.33 -38.50
N GLU A 579 -56.52 -46.75 -37.98
CA GLU A 579 -55.87 -46.12 -36.83
C GLU A 579 -54.34 -46.01 -36.99
N TYR A 580 -53.73 -45.09 -36.23
CA TYR A 580 -52.29 -45.15 -36.00
C TYR A 580 -51.99 -46.27 -35.00
N THR A 581 -51.04 -47.13 -35.33
CA THR A 581 -50.55 -48.16 -34.42
C THR A 581 -49.07 -47.96 -34.13
N ILE A 582 -48.69 -48.26 -32.89
CA ILE A 582 -47.30 -48.39 -32.48
C ILE A 582 -47.13 -49.88 -32.28
N LEU A 583 -46.49 -50.58 -33.24
CA LEU A 583 -46.02 -51.93 -32.94
C LEU A 583 -44.96 -51.79 -31.84
N SER A 584 -45.29 -52.28 -30.65
CA SER A 584 -44.28 -52.57 -29.63
C SER A 584 -43.47 -53.75 -30.13
N ASP A 585 -42.25 -53.49 -30.58
CA ASP A 585 -41.26 -54.56 -30.72
C ASP A 585 -40.97 -55.10 -29.32
N THR A 586 -41.60 -56.22 -28.97
CA THR A 586 -41.21 -57.04 -27.82
C THR A 586 -41.63 -58.48 -28.05
N PRO A 587 -40.76 -59.44 -27.69
CA PRO A 587 -39.41 -59.69 -28.19
C PRO A 587 -39.41 -60.57 -29.44
#